data_AF-A0A843V3W5-F1
#
_entry.id   AF-A0A843V3W5-F1
#
_cell.length_a   1.000
_cell.length_b   1.000
_cell.length_c   1.000
_cell.angle_alpha   90.00
_cell.angle_beta   90.00
_cell.angle_gamma   90.00
#
_symmetry.space_group_name_H-M   'P 1'
#
loop_
_entity.id
_entity.type
_entity.pdbx_description
1 polymer ?
#
loop_
_entity_poly.entity_id
_entity_poly.type
_entity_poly.pdbx_seq_one_letter_code
_entity_poly.pdbx_strand_id
1 'polypeptide(L)'
;MPKSEVVRLLKGRLAEQAVEVERLRAETRSLRGELARVRASRDVGASLSAQPASRYLAVRLQEALDWVEVRVRELEAERQGVGATLQAQMESLRLDLTRTEGRLLEAREREAERARA
;
A
#
# COMPACT_ATOMS: atom_id res chain seq x y z
N MET A 1 -20.76 8.89 9.74
CA MET A 1 -19.41 8.70 10.28
C MET A 1 -18.62 10.01 10.12
N PRO A 2 -17.95 10.53 11.16
CA PRO A 2 -17.18 11.77 11.08
C PRO A 2 -16.00 11.68 10.09
N LYS A 3 -15.67 12.77 9.38
CA LYS A 3 -14.53 12.81 8.45
C LYS A 3 -13.19 12.46 9.13
N SER A 4 -13.02 12.86 10.39
CA SER A 4 -11.85 12.48 11.22
C SER A 4 -11.74 10.97 11.44
N GLU A 5 -12.87 10.29 11.55
CA GLU A 5 -12.93 8.83 11.68
C GLU A 5 -12.59 8.12 10.37
N VAL A 6 -13.06 8.66 9.23
CA VAL A 6 -12.68 8.19 7.88
C VAL A 6 -11.16 8.29 7.70
N VAL A 7 -10.56 9.44 8.04
CA VAL A 7 -9.11 9.65 7.95
C VAL A 7 -8.34 8.65 8.81
N ARG A 8 -8.80 8.39 10.04
CA ARG A 8 -8.20 7.41 10.95
C ARG A 8 -8.22 5.99 10.35
N LEU A 9 -9.36 5.58 9.80
CA LEU A 9 -9.52 4.27 9.17
C LEU A 9 -8.65 4.12 7.92
N LEU A 10 -8.60 5.14 7.06
CA LEU A 10 -7.75 5.14 5.87
C LEU A 10 -6.26 5.03 6.23
N LYS A 11 -5.82 5.73 7.27
CA LYS A 11 -4.45 5.59 7.80
C LYS A 11 -4.15 4.18 8.30
N GLY A 12 -5.09 3.56 9.02
CA GLY A 12 -4.98 2.17 9.47
C GLY A 12 -4.82 1.20 8.31
N ARG A 13 -5.69 1.30 7.30
CA ARG A 13 -5.64 0.46 6.09
C ARG A 13 -4.33 0.60 5.32
N LEU A 14 -3.78 1.83 5.21
CA LEU A 14 -2.49 2.05 4.57
C LEU A 14 -1.34 1.37 5.33
N ALA A 15 -1.38 1.37 6.66
CA ALA A 15 -0.38 0.71 7.49
C ALA A 15 -0.45 -0.83 7.34
N GLU A 16 -1.65 -1.40 7.34
CA GLU A 16 -1.87 -2.84 7.11
C GLU A 16 -1.37 -3.26 5.72
N GLN A 17 -1.71 -2.51 4.67
CA GLN A 17 -1.23 -2.78 3.31
C GLN A 17 0.29 -2.67 3.19
N ALA A 18 0.93 -1.75 3.92
CA ALA A 18 2.39 -1.62 3.91
C ALA A 18 3.07 -2.86 4.51
N VAL A 19 2.53 -3.42 5.59
CA VAL A 19 3.04 -4.65 6.20
C VAL A 19 2.90 -5.84 5.24
N GLU A 20 1.75 -5.97 4.57
CA GLU A 20 1.51 -7.06 3.63
C GLU A 20 2.43 -7.00 2.40
N VAL A 21 2.68 -5.80 1.85
CA VAL A 21 3.63 -5.63 0.74
C VAL A 21 5.04 -6.04 1.15
N GLU A 22 5.51 -5.68 2.34
CA GLU A 22 6.84 -6.08 2.82
C GLU A 22 6.94 -7.59 3.06
N ARG A 23 5.87 -8.21 3.56
CA ARG A 23 5.78 -9.67 3.68
C ARG A 23 5.91 -10.36 2.32
N LEU A 24 5.13 -9.93 1.33
CA LEU A 24 5.17 -10.51 -0.01
C LEU A 24 6.54 -10.30 -0.68
N ARG A 25 7.17 -9.13 -0.49
CA ARG A 25 8.54 -8.87 -0.96
C ARG A 25 9.56 -9.81 -0.33
N ALA A 26 9.41 -10.17 0.94
CA ALA A 26 10.25 -11.17 1.59
C ALA A 26 10.02 -12.57 0.98
N GLU A 27 8.77 -12.94 0.73
CA GLU A 27 8.41 -14.21 0.09
C GLU A 27 8.97 -14.32 -1.33
N THR A 28 8.84 -13.27 -2.16
CA THR A 28 9.46 -13.18 -3.48
C THR A 28 10.97 -13.39 -3.42
N ARG A 29 11.65 -12.77 -2.44
CA ARG A 29 13.10 -12.94 -2.26
C ARG A 29 13.46 -14.39 -1.90
N SER A 30 12.66 -15.03 -1.05
CA SER A 30 12.84 -16.45 -0.70
C SER A 30 12.67 -17.36 -1.91
N LEU A 31 11.55 -17.22 -2.63
CA LEU A 31 11.24 -18.00 -3.82
C LEU A 31 12.29 -17.82 -4.93
N ARG A 32 12.80 -16.59 -5.13
CA ARG A 32 13.92 -16.34 -6.06
C ARG A 32 15.19 -17.06 -5.62
N GLY A 33 15.49 -17.10 -4.32
CA GLY A 33 16.61 -17.84 -3.76
C GLY A 33 16.48 -19.35 -3.97
N GLU A 34 15.30 -19.92 -3.73
CA GLU A 34 15.01 -21.33 -3.98
C GLU A 34 15.13 -21.69 -5.47
N LEU A 35 14.57 -20.86 -6.35
CA LEU A 35 14.67 -21.05 -7.79
C LEU A 35 16.13 -21.00 -8.27
N ALA A 36 16.94 -20.09 -7.73
CA ALA A 36 18.37 -20.03 -8.02
C ALA A 36 19.12 -21.29 -7.56
N ARG A 37 18.80 -21.83 -6.38
CA ARG A 37 19.38 -23.09 -5.88
C ARG A 37 18.99 -24.29 -6.75
N VAL A 38 17.72 -24.39 -7.16
CA VAL A 38 17.25 -25.45 -8.06
C VAL A 38 17.99 -25.38 -9.39
N ARG A 39 18.14 -24.18 -9.98
CA ARG A 39 18.90 -23.97 -11.23
C ARG A 39 20.38 -24.32 -11.06
N ALA A 40 21.03 -23.88 -9.99
CA ALA A 40 22.43 -24.19 -9.72
C ALA A 40 22.67 -25.70 -9.51
N SER A 41 21.76 -26.40 -8.83
CA SER A 41 21.84 -27.86 -8.66
C SER A 41 21.72 -28.62 -9.99
N ARG A 42 21.01 -28.06 -10.97
CA ARG A 42 20.91 -28.58 -12.34
C ARG A 42 22.20 -28.38 -13.12
N ASP A 43 22.89 -27.26 -12.92
CA ASP A 43 24.15 -26.94 -13.63
C ASP A 43 25.37 -27.68 -13.04
N VAL A 44 25.40 -27.90 -11.72
CA VAL A 44 26.44 -28.72 -11.05
C VAL A 44 26.20 -30.23 -11.24
N GLY A 45 24.96 -30.62 -11.51
CA GLY A 45 24.53 -32.00 -11.71
C GLY A 45 24.13 -32.32 -13.15
N ALA A 46 25.07 -32.28 -14.09
CA ALA A 46 24.88 -32.81 -15.45
C ALA A 46 24.51 -34.31 -15.50
N SER A 47 24.37 -34.99 -14.35
CA SER A 47 23.91 -36.38 -14.22
C SER A 47 22.49 -36.54 -13.64
N LEU A 48 21.86 -35.47 -13.12
CA LEU A 48 20.48 -35.51 -12.57
C LEU A 48 19.43 -34.84 -13.48
N SER A 49 19.84 -34.32 -14.64
CA SER A 49 19.02 -33.54 -15.59
C SER A 49 17.90 -34.30 -16.30
N ALA A 50 17.57 -35.52 -15.86
CA ALA A 50 16.56 -36.38 -16.47
C ALA A 50 15.39 -36.72 -15.52
N GLN A 51 15.17 -35.98 -14.43
CA GLN A 51 14.01 -36.19 -13.56
C GLN A 51 12.89 -35.16 -13.84
N PRO A 52 11.71 -35.58 -14.37
CA PRO A 52 10.56 -34.72 -14.64
C PRO A 52 10.13 -33.85 -13.43
N ALA A 53 10.36 -34.35 -12.21
CA ALA A 53 10.05 -33.65 -10.97
C ALA A 53 10.80 -32.31 -10.82
N SER A 54 12.07 -32.22 -11.24
CA SER A 54 12.85 -30.97 -11.14
C SER A 54 12.38 -29.92 -12.13
N ARG A 55 11.96 -30.32 -13.33
CA ARG A 55 11.35 -29.43 -14.33
C ARG A 55 9.98 -28.94 -13.86
N TYR A 56 9.17 -29.83 -13.31
CA TYR A 56 7.87 -29.49 -12.73
C TYR A 56 8.03 -28.47 -11.59
N LEU A 57 8.95 -28.71 -10.65
CA LEU A 57 9.22 -27.79 -9.55
C LEU A 57 9.65 -26.40 -10.02
N ALA A 58 10.54 -26.33 -11.02
CA ALA A 58 10.99 -25.05 -11.56
C ALA A 58 9.84 -24.24 -12.21
N VAL A 59 8.93 -24.90 -12.92
CA VAL A 59 7.73 -24.26 -13.50
C VAL A 59 6.80 -23.76 -12.39
N ARG A 60 6.53 -24.59 -11.38
CA ARG A 60 5.66 -24.21 -10.24
C ARG A 60 6.22 -23.03 -9.45
N LEU A 61 7.52 -22.98 -9.23
CA LEU A 61 8.18 -21.84 -8.58
C LEU A 61 8.07 -20.57 -9.41
N GLN A 62 8.18 -20.68 -10.74
CA GLN A 62 8.01 -19.53 -11.64
C GLN A 62 6.56 -19.02 -11.63
N GLU A 63 5.57 -19.90 -11.72
CA GLU A 63 4.16 -19.54 -11.62
C GLU A 63 3.83 -18.83 -10.29
N ALA A 64 4.38 -19.34 -9.18
CA ALA A 64 4.22 -18.71 -7.87
C ALA A 64 4.86 -17.32 -7.82
N LEU A 65 6.06 -17.15 -8.40
CA LEU A 65 6.71 -15.84 -8.49
C LEU A 65 5.88 -14.85 -9.31
N ASP A 66 5.39 -15.26 -10.48
CA ASP A 66 4.59 -14.41 -11.36
C ASP A 66 3.30 -13.97 -10.65
N TRP A 67 2.65 -14.89 -9.93
CA TRP A 67 1.46 -14.57 -9.12
C TRP A 67 1.77 -13.56 -8.01
N VAL A 68 2.85 -13.76 -7.25
CA VAL A 68 3.24 -12.83 -6.18
C VAL A 68 3.58 -11.46 -6.76
N GLU A 69 4.29 -11.39 -7.90
CA GLU A 69 4.63 -10.12 -8.54
C GLU A 69 3.39 -9.34 -9.00
N VAL A 70 2.41 -10.02 -9.59
CA VAL A 70 1.12 -9.40 -9.95
C VAL A 70 0.42 -8.90 -8.70
N ARG A 71 0.35 -9.72 -7.64
CA ARG A 71 -0.35 -9.35 -6.40
C ARG A 71 0.30 -8.15 -5.70
N VAL A 72 1.63 -8.06 -5.70
CA VAL A 72 2.35 -6.90 -5.17
C VAL A 72 1.99 -5.64 -5.96
N ARG A 73 1.95 -5.70 -7.29
CA ARG A 73 1.56 -4.53 -8.12
C ARG A 73 0.12 -4.08 -7.86
N GLU A 74 -0.81 -5.03 -7.70
CA GLU A 74 -2.20 -4.71 -7.35
C GLU A 74 -2.29 -4.01 -6.00
N LEU A 75 -1.63 -4.55 -4.97
CA LEU A 75 -1.61 -3.95 -3.64
C LEU A 75 -0.96 -2.57 -3.65
N GLU A 76 0.08 -2.35 -4.45
CA GLU A 76 0.69 -1.04 -4.64
C GLU A 76 -0.28 -0.04 -5.30
N ALA A 77 -1.04 -0.48 -6.31
CA ALA A 77 -2.06 0.35 -6.95
C ALA A 77 -3.24 0.67 -6.01
N GLU A 78 -3.71 -0.31 -5.25
CA GLU A 78 -4.72 -0.12 -4.20
C GLU A 78 -4.23 0.90 -3.16
N ARG A 79 -2.97 0.78 -2.70
CA ARG A 79 -2.35 1.70 -1.74
C ARG A 79 -2.30 3.12 -2.28
N GLN A 80 -1.97 3.29 -3.56
CA GLN A 80 -1.98 4.60 -4.22
C GLN A 80 -3.39 5.20 -4.25
N GLY A 81 -4.41 4.39 -4.57
CA GLY A 81 -5.82 4.84 -4.56
C GLY A 81 -6.30 5.26 -3.16
N VAL A 82 -5.97 4.49 -2.13
CA VAL A 82 -6.27 4.82 -0.73
C VAL A 82 -5.53 6.10 -0.31
N GLY A 83 -4.27 6.27 -0.73
CA GLY A 83 -3.49 7.49 -0.47
C GLY A 83 -4.09 8.75 -1.11
N ALA A 84 -4.49 8.66 -2.38
CA ALA A 84 -5.15 9.77 -3.08
C ALA A 84 -6.48 10.16 -2.39
N THR A 85 -7.25 9.17 -1.95
CA THR A 85 -8.51 9.39 -1.22
C THR A 85 -8.26 10.08 0.13
N LEU A 86 -7.25 9.62 0.88
CA LEU A 86 -6.85 10.23 2.14
C LEU A 86 -6.44 11.69 1.95
N GLN A 87 -5.65 11.99 0.92
CA GLN A 87 -5.21 13.34 0.60
C GLN A 87 -6.40 14.26 0.30
N ALA A 88 -7.35 13.80 -0.51
CA ALA A 88 -8.57 14.56 -0.80
C ALA A 88 -9.41 14.84 0.46
N GLN A 89 -9.55 13.86 1.36
CA GLN A 89 -10.26 14.04 2.63
C GLN A 89 -9.57 15.05 3.56
N MET A 90 -8.25 15.01 3.63
CA MET A 90 -7.46 15.97 4.42
C MET A 90 -7.57 17.39 3.86
N GLU A 91 -7.52 17.55 2.54
CA GLU A 91 -7.68 18.85 1.90
C GLU A 91 -9.09 19.41 2.13
N SER A 92 -10.13 18.58 2.01
CA SER A 92 -11.49 19.00 2.34
C SER A 92 -11.63 19.47 3.79
N LEU A 93 -11.03 18.75 4.74
CA LEU A 93 -11.03 19.14 6.15
C LEU A 93 -10.30 20.47 6.38
N ARG A 94 -9.18 20.68 5.70
CA ARG A 94 -8.41 21.93 5.75
C ARG A 94 -9.24 23.11 5.26
N LEU A 95 -9.91 22.97 4.10
CA LEU A 95 -10.76 24.01 3.55
C LEU A 95 -11.96 24.32 4.47
N ASP A 96 -12.57 23.30 5.05
CA ASP A 96 -13.68 23.49 6.01
C ASP A 96 -13.20 24.25 7.26
N LEU A 97 -12.01 23.94 7.77
CA LEU A 97 -11.41 24.66 8.90
C LEU A 97 -11.18 26.14 8.58
N THR A 98 -10.53 26.45 7.45
CA THR A 98 -10.30 27.84 7.03
C THR A 98 -11.61 28.61 6.89
N ARG A 99 -12.67 27.99 6.34
CA ARG A 99 -14.00 28.62 6.25
C ARG A 99 -14.63 28.87 7.61
N THR A 100 -14.45 27.97 8.58
CA THR A 100 -14.95 28.19 9.94
C THR A 100 -14.19 29.30 10.66
N GLU A 101 -12.87 29.35 10.50
CA GLU A 101 -12.03 30.39 11.10
C GLU A 101 -12.39 31.77 10.55
N GLY A 102 -12.58 31.89 9.23
CA GLY A 102 -13.03 33.14 8.60
C GLY A 102 -14.38 33.61 9.14
N ARG A 103 -15.37 32.70 9.24
CA ARG A 103 -16.69 33.04 9.81
C ARG A 103 -16.60 33.47 11.27
N LEU A 104 -15.72 32.86 12.07
CA LEU A 104 -15.51 33.25 13.47
C LEU A 104 -14.85 34.63 13.60
N LEU A 105 -13.92 34.96 12.71
CA LEU A 105 -13.29 36.29 12.67
C LEU A 105 -14.33 37.35 12.31
N GLU A 106 -15.12 37.15 11.26
CA GLU A 106 -16.19 38.08 10.89
C GLU A 106 -17.22 38.27 12.01
N ALA A 107 -17.59 37.20 12.72
CA ALA A 107 -18.51 37.29 13.84
C ALA A 107 -17.93 38.14 14.99
N ARG A 108 -16.66 37.95 15.32
CA ARG A 108 -15.95 38.73 16.34
C ARG A 108 -15.82 40.20 15.96
N GLU A 109 -15.56 40.49 14.69
CA GLU A 109 -15.50 41.87 14.18
C GLU A 109 -16.86 42.56 14.33
N ARG A 110 -17.95 41.90 13.92
CA ARG A 110 -19.31 42.44 14.08
C ARG A 110 -19.69 42.65 15.55
N GLU A 111 -19.28 41.75 16.45
CA GLU A 111 -19.49 41.92 17.89
C GLU A 111 -18.69 43.12 18.44
N ALA A 112 -17.45 43.29 18.01
CA ALA A 112 -16.62 44.42 18.41
C ALA A 112 -17.16 45.76 17.89
N GLU A 113 -17.69 45.79 16.67
CA GLU A 113 -18.36 46.97 16.11
C GLU A 113 -19.62 47.34 16.90
N ARG A 114 -20.47 46.35 17.24
CA ARG A 114 -21.66 46.58 18.07
C ARG A 114 -21.33 47.08 19.46
N ALA A 115 -20.22 46.63 20.05
CA ALA A 115 -19.79 47.08 21.37
C ALA A 115 -19.21 48.52 21.38
N ARG A 116 -18.89 49.07 20.20
CA ARG A 116 -18.34 50.42 20.03
C ARG A 116 -19.37 51.47 19.58
N ALA A 117 -20.55 51.02 19.14
CA ALA A 117 -21.68 51.86 18.73
C ALA A 117 -22.62 52.13 19.91
#